data_AF-A0A921F8G4-F1
#
_entry.id   AF-A0A921F8G4-F1
#
_cell.length_a   1.000
_cell.length_b   1.000
_cell.length_c   1.000
_cell.angle_alpha   90.00
_cell.angle_beta   90.00
_cell.angle_gamma   90.00
#
_symmetry.space_group_name_H-M   'P 1'
#
loop_
_entity.id
_entity.type
_entity.pdbx_description
1 polymer ?
#
loop_
_entity_poly.entity_id
_entity_poly.type
_entity_poly.pdbx_seq_one_letter_code
_entity_poly.pdbx_strand_id
1 'polypeptide(L)' 'MEDSLIKVFHGQDLDQTFENACSQTLADYRMEDCQINYLNNEYVIVVKTEKISSH' A
#
# COMPACT_ATOMS: atom_id res chain seq x y z
N MET A 1 2.67 -18.02 -11.25
CA MET A 1 2.38 -16.63 -11.65
C MET A 1 2.51 -15.84 -10.37
N GLU A 2 3.53 -15.00 -10.26
CA GLU A 2 3.66 -14.08 -9.13
C GLU A 2 2.65 -12.96 -9.36
N ASP A 3 1.48 -13.07 -8.72
CA ASP A 3 0.48 -12.00 -8.67
C ASP A 3 0.96 -10.94 -7.67
N SER A 4 1.99 -10.19 -8.05
CA SER A 4 2.40 -8.98 -7.33
C SER A 4 1.45 -7.84 -7.70
N LEU A 5 0.76 -7.27 -6.71
CA LEU A 5 -0.20 -6.19 -6.88
C LEU A 5 0.35 -4.91 -6.27
N ILE A 6 0.33 -3.82 -7.04
CA ILE A 6 0.78 -2.50 -6.59
C ILE A 6 -0.48 -1.66 -6.33
N LYS A 7 -0.59 -1.12 -5.11
CA LYS A 7 -1.63 -0.17 -4.72
C LYS A 7 -1.01 1.18 -4.43
N VAL A 8 -1.68 2.25 -4.84
CA VAL A 8 -1.23 3.63 -4.60
C VAL A 8 -2.31 4.37 -3.83
N PHE A 9 -1.92 5.03 -2.75
CA PHE A 9 -2.80 5.79 -1.86
C PHE A 9 -2.32 7.24 -1.82
N HIS A 10 -3.27 8.17 -1.77
CA HIS A 10 -3.03 9.60 -1.77
C HIS A 10 -3.77 10.23 -0.59
N GLY A 11 -3.17 11.22 0.06
CA GLY A 11 -3.85 12.03 1.06
C GLY A 11 -3.00 13.13 1.65
N GLN A 12 -3.64 14.09 2.30
CA GLN A 12 -2.95 15.24 2.91
C GLN A 12 -2.32 14.89 4.27
N ASP A 13 -2.83 13.86 4.93
CA ASP A 13 -2.35 13.39 6.23
C ASP A 13 -1.67 12.02 6.07
N LEU A 14 -0.42 11.92 6.53
CA LEU A 14 0.39 10.72 6.34
C LEU A 14 -0.19 9.53 7.12
N ASP A 15 -0.52 9.76 8.40
CA ASP A 15 -0.98 8.70 9.31
C ASP A 15 -2.29 8.10 8.80
N GLN A 16 -3.28 8.93 8.48
CA GLN A 16 -4.55 8.49 7.94
C GLN A 16 -4.39 7.78 6.59
N THR A 17 -3.52 8.28 5.70
CA THR A 17 -3.27 7.65 4.39
C THR A 17 -2.61 6.28 4.56
N PHE A 18 -1.71 6.15 5.53
CA PHE A 18 -1.01 4.89 5.83
C PHE A 18 -1.94 3.87 6.50
N GLU A 19 -2.77 4.28 7.45
CA GLU A 19 -3.78 3.41 8.07
C GLU A 19 -4.75 2.85 7.02
N ASN A 20 -5.20 3.70 6.10
CA ASN A 20 -6.06 3.30 4.99
C ASN A 20 -5.35 2.31 4.05
N ALA A 21 -4.07 2.57 3.74
CA ALA A 21 -3.25 1.67 2.93
C ALA A 21 -3.11 0.28 3.57
N CYS A 22 -2.86 0.23 4.89
CA CYS A 22 -2.76 -1.02 5.63
C CYS A 22 -4.11 -1.78 5.67
N SER A 23 -5.19 -1.08 5.99
CA SER A 23 -6.54 -1.68 6.11
C SER A 23 -7.00 -2.34 4.81
N GLN A 24 -6.74 -1.71 3.65
CA GLN A 24 -7.17 -2.24 2.35
C GLN A 24 -6.27 -3.35 1.79
N THR A 25 -5.10 -3.56 2.38
CA THR A 25 -4.05 -4.37 1.76
C THR A 25 -3.81 -5.66 2.54
N LEU A 26 -3.84 -5.62 3.88
CA LEU A 26 -3.43 -6.72 4.73
C LEU A 26 -4.45 -7.85 4.90
N ALA A 27 -5.65 -7.74 4.30
CA ALA A 27 -6.69 -8.77 4.43
C ALA A 27 -6.34 -10.09 3.71
N ASP A 28 -5.75 -10.00 2.52
CA ASP A 28 -5.45 -11.16 1.65
C ASP A 28 -4.03 -11.14 1.06
N TYR A 29 -3.26 -10.08 1.36
CA TYR A 29 -1.96 -9.83 0.75
C TYR A 29 -0.91 -9.48 1.80
N ARG A 30 0.33 -9.88 1.53
CA ARG A 30 1.50 -9.50 2.32
C ARG A 30 2.16 -8.29 1.68
N MET A 31 2.44 -7.27 2.47
CA MET A 31 3.27 -6.14 2.02
C MET A 31 4.70 -6.62 1.78
N GLU A 32 5.18 -6.42 0.56
CA GLU A 32 6.55 -6.72 0.13
C GLU A 32 7.43 -5.48 0.22
N ASP A 33 6.93 -4.35 -0.30
CA ASP A 33 7.62 -3.06 -0.32
C ASP A 33 6.63 -1.92 -0.05
N CYS A 34 7.11 -0.85 0.58
CA CYS A 34 6.33 0.35 0.87
C CYS A 34 7.18 1.59 0.66
N GLN A 35 6.73 2.45 -0.25
CA GLN A 35 7.38 3.72 -0.55
C GLN A 35 6.44 4.88 -0.25
N ILE A 36 6.95 5.86 0.49
CA ILE A 36 6.21 7.07 0.84
C ILE A 36 6.89 8.23 0.14
N ASN A 37 6.12 8.96 -0.65
CA ASN A 37 6.56 10.15 -1.36
C ASN A 37 5.69 11.34 -0.93
N TYR A 38 6.26 12.54 -0.97
CA TYR A 38 5.50 13.78 -0.77
C TYR A 38 5.61 14.63 -2.03
N LEU A 39 4.49 14.83 -2.71
CA LEU A 39 4.41 15.45 -4.03
C LEU A 39 3.18 16.36 -4.07
N ASN A 40 3.33 17.57 -4.62
CA ASN A 40 2.22 18.53 -4.80
C ASN A 40 1.39 18.78 -3.52
N ASN A 41 2.05 18.83 -2.36
CA ASN A 41 1.42 19.03 -1.06
C ASN A 41 0.52 17.86 -0.57
N GLU A 42 0.74 16.66 -1.10
CA GLU A 42 0.06 15.42 -0.71
C GLU A 42 1.07 14.29 -0.48
N TYR A 43 0.75 13.39 0.46
CA TYR A 43 1.46 12.14 0.67
C TYR A 43 0.95 11.09 -0.31
N VAL A 44 1.88 10.41 -0.97
CA VAL A 44 1.65 9.32 -1.92
C VAL A 44 2.33 8.08 -1.40
N ILE A 45 1.53 7.08 -1.01
CA ILE A 45 2.00 5.81 -0.46
C ILE A 45 1.82 4.72 -1.52
N VAL A 46 2.92 4.15 -1.99
CA VAL A 46 2.95 3.05 -2.94
C VAL A 46 3.25 1.78 -2.17
N VAL A 47 2.31 0.83 -2.19
CA VAL A 47 2.42 -0.45 -1.51
C VAL A 47 2.49 -1.55 -2.55
N LYS A 48 3.61 -2.26 -2.58
CA LYS A 48 3.76 -3.49 -3.36
C LYS A 48 3.39 -4.67 -2.48
N THR A 49 2.54 -5.54 -3.01
CA THR A 49 2.05 -6.70 -2.27
C THR A 49 2.14 -7.98 -3.06
N GLU A 50 2.30 -9.07 -2.32
CA GLU A 50 2.24 -10.42 -2.84
C GLU A 50 1.01 -11.12 -2.26
N LYS A 51 0.26 -11.82 -3.11
CA LYS A 51 -0.88 -12.61 -2.66
C LYS A 51 -0.41 -13.72 -1.74
N ILE A 52 -0.97 -13.79 -0.53
CA ILE A 52 -0.71 -14.91 0.36
C ILE A 52 -1.49 -16.09 -0.22
N SER A 53 -0.81 -16.97 -0.95
CA SER A 53 -1.42 -18.20 -1.43
C SER A 53 -1.69 -19.09 -0.22
N SER A 54 -2.93 -19.08 0.28
CA SER A 54 -3.41 -20.11 1.20
C SER A 54 -3.37 -21.44 0.46
N HIS A 55 -2.44 -22.29 0.88
CA HIS A 55 -2.24 -23.66 0.39
C HIS A 55 -3.31 -24.61 0.94
#